data_AF-A0A0F3GTM4-F1
#
_entry.id   AF-A0A0F3GTM4-F1
#
_cell.length_a   1.000
_cell.length_b   1.000
_cell.length_c   1.000
_cell.angle_alpha   90.00
_cell.angle_beta   90.00
_cell.angle_gamma   90.00
#
_symmetry.space_group_name_H-M   'P 1'
#
loop_
_entity.id
_entity.type
_entity.pdbx_description
1 polymer ?
#
loop_
_entity_poly.entity_id
_entity_poly.type
_entity_poly.pdbx_seq_one_letter_code
_entity_poly.pdbx_strand_id
1 'polypeptide(L)'
;MSTIAIVIILVGMLAIVLEFVSYFNQRANIKILCDQLGAEVILDDIIQGEVPLDLKVLPGQHKLVMKKMSDDGSFYVYDGEFTVTRGAEKVIDVKLERRYTEVFYWKKAVDSGELAEFLSYIDSFPEGEYVKEARTATGGCGLISRHRGLFRADHLSAGVAQHRATEGPRHKEQG
;
A
#
# COMPACT_ATOMS: atom_id res chain seq x y z
N MET A 1 -20.96 27.27 -57.13
CA MET A 1 -20.31 27.68 -55.86
C MET A 1 -18.89 28.11 -56.18
N SER A 2 -18.45 29.28 -55.70
CA SER A 2 -17.09 29.77 -55.95
C SER A 2 -16.07 28.91 -55.20
N THR A 3 -14.99 28.49 -55.85
CA THR A 3 -13.90 27.70 -55.24
C THR A 3 -13.31 28.40 -54.00
N ILE A 4 -13.27 29.72 -54.02
CA ILE A 4 -12.84 30.57 -52.91
C ILE A 4 -13.73 30.33 -51.66
N ALA A 5 -15.04 30.17 -51.85
CA ALA A 5 -15.96 29.93 -50.74
C ALA A 5 -15.73 28.57 -50.06
N ILE A 6 -15.40 27.54 -50.85
CA ILE A 6 -15.09 26.20 -50.32
C ILE A 6 -13.80 26.24 -49.49
N VAL A 7 -12.76 26.93 -49.98
CA VAL A 7 -11.49 27.07 -49.26
C VAL A 7 -11.70 27.79 -47.91
N ILE A 8 -12.50 28.86 -47.88
CA ILE A 8 -12.79 29.59 -46.63
C ILE A 8 -13.51 28.69 -45.63
N ILE A 9 -14.50 27.91 -46.07
CA ILE A 9 -15.24 26.97 -45.21
C ILE A 9 -14.30 25.89 -44.67
N LEU A 10 -13.43 25.33 -45.51
CA LEU A 10 -12.48 24.30 -45.09
C LEU A 10 -11.45 24.84 -44.09
N VAL A 11 -10.93 26.04 -44.31
CA VAL A 11 -9.99 26.68 -43.37
C VAL A 11 -10.67 27.01 -42.04
N GLY A 12 -11.92 27.51 -42.08
CA GLY A 12 -12.69 27.77 -40.87
C GLY A 12 -13.01 26.49 -40.09
N MET A 13 -13.42 25.42 -40.79
CA MET A 13 -13.69 24.12 -40.17
C MET A 13 -12.43 23.52 -39.54
N LEU A 14 -11.29 23.62 -40.23
CA LEU A 14 -9.99 23.17 -39.71
C LEU A 14 -9.59 23.96 -38.46
N ALA A 15 -9.76 25.28 -38.43
CA ALA A 15 -9.47 26.11 -37.27
C ALA A 15 -10.32 25.70 -36.04
N ILE A 16 -11.62 25.48 -36.23
CA ILE A 16 -12.53 25.02 -35.17
C ILE A 16 -12.12 23.64 -34.65
N VAL A 17 -11.77 22.71 -35.54
CA VAL A 17 -11.31 21.37 -35.14
C VAL A 17 -10.01 21.47 -34.33
N LEU A 18 -9.07 22.33 -34.74
CA LEU A 18 -7.81 22.54 -34.01
C LEU A 18 -8.04 23.16 -32.62
N GLU A 19 -8.90 24.17 -32.51
CA GLU A 19 -9.30 24.75 -31.23
C GLU A 19 -9.98 23.71 -30.34
N PHE A 20 -10.84 22.87 -30.89
CA PHE A 20 -11.53 21.81 -30.16
C PHE A 20 -10.58 20.70 -29.69
N VAL A 21 -9.61 20.30 -30.51
CA VAL A 21 -8.58 19.32 -30.12
C VAL A 21 -7.67 19.88 -29.02
N SER A 22 -7.31 21.16 -29.11
CA SER A 22 -6.60 21.87 -28.03
C SER A 22 -7.47 21.97 -26.77
N TYR A 23 -8.79 22.15 -26.95
CA TYR A 23 -9.77 22.20 -25.88
C TYR A 23 -9.80 20.87 -25.08
N PHE A 24 -9.83 19.73 -25.74
CA PHE A 24 -9.91 18.43 -25.03
C PHE A 24 -8.61 17.97 -24.38
N ASN A 25 -7.44 18.46 -24.81
CA ASN A 25 -6.14 17.94 -24.36
C ASN A 25 -5.51 18.70 -23.17
N GLN A 26 -6.20 19.66 -22.57
CA GLN A 26 -5.63 20.37 -21.42
C GLN A 26 -5.69 19.51 -20.15
N ARG A 27 -4.55 18.98 -19.77
CA ARG A 27 -4.34 18.27 -18.51
C ARG A 27 -4.39 19.25 -17.33
N ALA A 28 -4.93 18.80 -16.21
CA ALA A 28 -4.82 19.47 -14.93
C ALA A 28 -3.47 19.14 -14.29
N ASN A 29 -2.89 20.10 -13.56
CA ASN A 29 -1.72 19.87 -12.74
C ASN A 29 -2.18 19.62 -11.30
N ILE A 30 -1.81 18.48 -10.74
CA ILE A 30 -2.14 18.13 -9.37
C ILE A 30 -0.87 17.95 -8.55
N LYS A 31 -0.88 18.51 -7.35
CA LYS A 31 0.18 18.34 -6.36
C LYS A 31 -0.36 17.53 -5.20
N ILE A 32 0.25 16.39 -4.94
CA ILE A 32 -0.17 15.45 -3.89
C ILE A 32 0.82 15.57 -2.73
N LEU A 33 0.26 15.88 -1.56
CA LEU A 33 0.94 16.05 -0.29
C LEU A 33 0.25 15.20 0.78
N CYS A 34 1.01 14.77 1.77
CA CYS A 34 0.47 14.11 2.95
C CYS A 34 1.40 14.29 4.15
N ASP A 35 0.89 13.94 5.33
CA ASP A 35 1.62 14.02 6.59
C ASP A 35 2.71 12.94 6.76
N GLN A 36 2.67 11.87 5.94
CA GLN A 36 3.62 10.75 5.99
C GLN A 36 4.55 10.74 4.76
N LEU A 37 5.79 11.21 4.92
CA LEU A 37 6.77 11.23 3.83
C LEU A 37 7.08 9.82 3.27
N GLY A 38 7.24 9.74 1.95
CA GLY A 38 7.51 8.47 1.26
C GLY A 38 6.30 7.52 1.26
N ALA A 39 5.08 8.04 1.42
CA ALA A 39 3.85 7.29 1.14
C ALA A 39 3.72 7.05 -0.36
N GLU A 40 3.40 5.82 -0.75
CA GLU A 40 3.15 5.45 -2.13
C GLU A 40 1.82 6.02 -2.60
N VAL A 41 1.82 6.61 -3.80
CA VAL A 41 0.67 7.23 -4.45
C VAL A 41 0.21 6.33 -5.58
N ILE A 42 -1.06 5.94 -5.54
CA ILE A 42 -1.73 5.14 -6.56
C ILE A 42 -2.89 5.97 -7.08
N LEU A 43 -2.89 6.26 -8.38
CA LEU A 43 -3.93 7.02 -9.06
C LEU A 43 -4.58 6.14 -10.13
N ASP A 44 -5.90 5.98 -10.06
CA ASP A 44 -6.69 5.13 -10.96
C ASP A 44 -6.10 3.72 -11.08
N ASP A 45 -5.78 3.13 -9.93
CA ASP A 45 -5.16 1.80 -9.78
C ASP A 45 -3.73 1.67 -10.37
N ILE A 46 -3.09 2.78 -10.75
CA ILE A 46 -1.73 2.82 -11.28
C ILE A 46 -0.80 3.52 -10.27
N ILE A 47 0.30 2.86 -9.89
CA ILE A 47 1.35 3.43 -9.03
C ILE A 47 2.03 4.59 -9.77
N GLN A 48 2.01 5.78 -9.14
CA GLN A 48 2.56 7.01 -9.71
C GLN A 48 3.94 7.38 -9.09
N GLY A 49 4.22 6.91 -7.88
CA GLY A 49 5.45 7.22 -7.15
C GLY A 49 5.20 7.45 -5.67
N GLU A 50 6.02 8.27 -5.03
CA GLU A 50 5.93 8.59 -3.60
C GLU A 50 5.67 10.08 -3.36
N VAL A 51 5.00 10.41 -2.26
CA VAL A 51 4.75 11.80 -1.82
C VAL A 51 6.04 12.47 -1.33
N PRO A 52 6.30 13.76 -1.67
CA PRO A 52 5.47 14.67 -2.46
C PRO A 52 5.58 14.43 -3.98
N LEU A 53 4.44 14.55 -4.68
CA LEU A 53 4.35 14.21 -6.10
C LEU A 53 3.51 15.21 -6.90
N ASP A 54 4.03 15.68 -8.02
CA ASP A 54 3.32 16.52 -8.99
C ASP A 54 2.96 15.70 -10.23
N LEU A 55 1.69 15.69 -10.63
CA LEU A 55 1.18 14.88 -11.75
C LEU A 55 0.35 15.73 -12.72
N LYS A 56 0.32 15.29 -13.97
CA LYS A 56 -0.58 15.83 -15.00
C LYS A 56 -1.66 14.81 -15.34
N VAL A 57 -2.89 15.10 -14.94
CA VAL A 57 -4.04 14.20 -15.11
C VAL A 57 -5.04 14.78 -16.09
N LEU A 58 -5.85 13.93 -16.71
CA LEU A 58 -6.94 14.39 -17.55
C LEU A 58 -8.03 15.03 -16.69
N PRO A 59 -8.90 15.89 -17.25
CA PRO A 59 -10.08 16.35 -16.54
C PRO A 59 -11.05 15.20 -16.31
N GLY A 60 -11.66 15.12 -15.12
CA GLY A 60 -12.55 14.03 -14.76
C GLY A 60 -12.52 13.68 -13.27
N GLN A 61 -13.18 12.58 -12.93
CA GLN A 61 -13.12 11.95 -11.62
C GLN A 61 -11.96 10.96 -11.60
N HIS A 62 -11.17 11.00 -10.54
CA HIS A 62 -10.02 10.13 -10.32
C HIS A 62 -10.08 9.51 -8.93
N LYS A 63 -9.62 8.26 -8.85
CA LYS A 63 -9.46 7.55 -7.59
C LYS A 63 -8.03 7.71 -7.10
N LEU A 64 -7.87 8.17 -5.86
CA LEU A 64 -6.60 8.35 -5.19
C LEU A 64 -6.50 7.42 -4.01
N VAL A 65 -5.50 6.55 -4.04
CA VAL A 65 -5.13 5.70 -2.92
C VAL A 65 -3.71 6.05 -2.51
N MET A 66 -3.49 6.26 -1.22
CA MET A 66 -2.15 6.45 -0.67
C MET A 66 -1.88 5.44 0.42
N LYS A 67 -0.68 4.87 0.43
CA LYS A 67 -0.30 3.82 1.38
C LYS A 67 1.12 4.03 1.91
N LYS A 68 1.32 3.85 3.20
CA LYS A 68 2.65 3.78 3.81
C LYS A 68 2.71 2.62 4.78
N MET A 69 3.57 1.65 4.52
CA MET A 69 3.87 0.59 5.47
C MET A 69 4.92 1.07 6.46
N SER A 70 4.70 0.78 7.74
CA SER A 70 5.70 0.97 8.80
C SER A 70 6.35 -0.38 9.13
N ASP A 71 7.58 -0.31 9.62
CA ASP A 71 8.39 -1.43 10.11
C ASP A 71 7.75 -2.20 11.28
N ASP A 72 6.97 -1.51 12.11
CA ASP A 72 6.24 -2.12 13.21
C ASP A 72 5.05 -2.99 12.75
N GLY A 73 4.68 -2.96 11.46
CA GLY A 73 3.53 -3.68 10.92
C GLY A 73 2.22 -2.89 10.96
N SER A 74 2.25 -1.64 11.41
CA SER A 74 1.19 -0.67 11.14
C SER A 74 1.30 -0.12 9.72
N PHE A 75 0.20 0.38 9.19
CA PHE A 75 0.17 1.02 7.89
C PHE A 75 -0.73 2.25 7.91
N TYR A 76 -0.36 3.25 7.13
CA TYR A 76 -1.17 4.43 6.89
C TYR A 76 -1.86 4.27 5.54
N VAL A 77 -3.15 4.57 5.49
CA VAL A 77 -3.92 4.49 4.25
C VAL A 77 -4.85 5.67 4.08
N TYR A 78 -5.03 6.07 2.83
CA TYR A 78 -6.13 6.90 2.36
C TYR A 78 -6.72 6.26 1.11
N ASP A 79 -8.04 6.27 1.01
CA ASP A 79 -8.80 5.85 -0.18
C ASP A 79 -9.90 6.88 -0.39
N GLY A 80 -9.85 7.58 -1.51
CA GLY A 80 -10.81 8.62 -1.82
C GLY A 80 -10.83 8.98 -3.29
N GLU A 81 -11.82 9.76 -3.67
CA GLU A 81 -12.00 10.20 -5.04
C GLU A 81 -11.99 11.72 -5.09
N PHE A 82 -11.53 12.26 -6.22
CA PHE A 82 -11.58 13.69 -6.46
C PHE A 82 -11.89 13.99 -7.92
N THR A 83 -12.54 15.13 -8.14
CA THR A 83 -12.75 15.65 -9.49
C THR A 83 -11.76 16.78 -9.76
N VAL A 84 -11.25 16.81 -10.98
CA VAL A 84 -10.44 17.90 -11.52
C VAL A 84 -11.09 18.46 -12.76
N THR A 85 -11.19 19.78 -12.80
CA THR A 85 -11.59 20.50 -14.00
C THR A 85 -10.39 20.74 -14.89
N ARG A 86 -10.68 21.09 -16.13
CA ARG A 86 -9.65 21.31 -17.13
C ARG A 86 -8.70 22.46 -16.78
N GLY A 87 -7.41 22.24 -17.04
CA GLY A 87 -6.36 23.25 -16.83
C GLY A 87 -6.22 23.70 -15.37
N ALA A 88 -6.90 23.03 -14.45
CA ALA A 88 -6.85 23.36 -13.04
C ALA A 88 -5.48 23.04 -12.46
N GLU A 89 -5.07 23.86 -11.50
CA GLU A 89 -4.00 23.53 -10.57
C GLU A 89 -4.67 23.17 -9.25
N LYS A 90 -4.47 21.93 -8.78
CA LYS A 90 -5.12 21.43 -7.56
C LYS A 90 -4.08 20.84 -6.61
N VAL A 91 -4.10 21.31 -5.38
CA VAL A 91 -3.31 20.71 -4.29
C VAL A 91 -4.21 19.78 -3.50
N ILE A 92 -3.79 18.54 -3.33
CA ILE A 92 -4.44 17.53 -2.50
C ILE A 92 -3.51 17.31 -1.32
N ASP A 93 -3.90 17.84 -0.16
CA ASP A 93 -3.19 17.66 1.11
C ASP A 93 -4.03 16.75 2.00
N VAL A 94 -3.53 15.54 2.24
CA VAL A 94 -4.27 14.48 2.90
C VAL A 94 -3.56 14.05 4.17
N LYS A 95 -4.35 13.92 5.24
CA LYS A 95 -3.90 13.28 6.46
C LYS A 95 -4.21 11.78 6.38
N LEU A 96 -3.19 10.93 6.47
CA LEU A 96 -3.41 9.49 6.42
C LEU A 96 -3.92 8.95 7.76
N GLU A 97 -4.80 7.96 7.68
CA GLU A 97 -5.26 7.23 8.86
C GLU A 97 -4.33 6.07 9.15
N ARG A 98 -3.81 6.02 10.38
CA ARG A 98 -3.03 4.86 10.84
C ARG A 98 -3.97 3.71 11.14
N ARG A 99 -3.66 2.55 10.57
CA ARG A 99 -4.33 1.27 10.83
C ARG A 99 -3.30 0.25 11.28
N TYR A 100 -3.75 -0.69 12.10
CA TYR A 100 -2.92 -1.73 12.68
C TYR A 100 -3.39 -3.08 12.18
N THR A 101 -2.45 -3.95 11.88
CA THR A 101 -2.74 -5.32 11.47
C THR A 101 -3.01 -6.21 12.68
N GLU A 102 -3.66 -7.34 12.46
CA GLU A 102 -3.82 -8.37 13.47
C GLU A 102 -2.46 -8.78 14.07
N VAL A 103 -1.46 -8.99 13.20
CA VAL A 103 -0.09 -9.36 13.57
C VAL A 103 0.54 -8.32 14.50
N PHE A 104 0.29 -7.02 14.28
CA PHE A 104 0.76 -5.95 15.16
C PHE A 104 0.21 -6.12 16.59
N TYR A 105 -1.11 -6.26 16.72
CA TYR A 105 -1.74 -6.40 18.04
C TYR A 105 -1.31 -7.68 18.74
N TRP A 106 -1.19 -8.78 17.99
CA TRP A 106 -0.72 -10.05 18.53
C TRP A 106 0.71 -9.93 19.06
N LYS A 107 1.64 -9.41 18.25
CA LYS A 107 3.03 -9.22 18.66
C LYS A 107 3.13 -8.31 19.89
N LYS A 108 2.36 -7.22 19.92
CA LYS A 108 2.30 -6.31 21.08
C LYS A 108 1.83 -7.03 22.35
N ALA A 109 0.80 -7.87 22.25
CA ALA A 109 0.32 -8.65 23.38
C ALA A 109 1.35 -9.67 23.88
N VAL A 110 2.04 -10.37 22.97
CA VAL A 110 3.10 -11.33 23.30
C VAL A 110 4.32 -10.64 23.91
N ASP A 111 4.78 -9.54 23.31
CA ASP A 111 5.98 -8.82 23.75
C ASP A 111 5.77 -8.15 25.12
N SER A 112 4.58 -7.60 25.37
CA SER A 112 4.22 -7.03 26.67
C SER A 112 3.95 -8.09 27.73
N GLY A 113 3.31 -9.20 27.33
CA GLY A 113 2.80 -10.22 28.26
C GLY A 113 1.65 -9.73 29.14
N GLU A 114 1.08 -8.55 28.84
CA GLU A 114 0.05 -7.94 29.67
C GLU A 114 -1.34 -8.44 29.27
N LEU A 115 -2.14 -8.81 30.27
CA LEU A 115 -3.51 -9.26 30.06
C LEU A 115 -4.36 -8.25 29.27
N ALA A 116 -4.17 -6.96 29.53
CA ALA A 116 -4.90 -5.88 28.85
C ALA A 116 -4.65 -5.89 27.34
N GLU A 117 -3.42 -6.20 26.91
CA GLU A 117 -3.05 -6.23 25.49
C GLU A 117 -3.64 -7.47 24.78
N PHE A 118 -3.68 -8.63 25.44
CA PHE A 118 -4.39 -9.80 24.91
C PHE A 118 -5.90 -9.57 24.79
N LEU A 119 -6.51 -8.88 25.76
CA LEU A 119 -7.93 -8.51 25.69
C LEU A 119 -8.19 -7.53 24.55
N SER A 120 -7.33 -6.52 24.37
CA SER A 120 -7.43 -5.57 23.25
C SER A 120 -7.31 -6.27 21.89
N TYR A 121 -6.44 -7.27 21.78
CA TYR A 121 -6.33 -8.10 20.58
C TYR A 121 -7.63 -8.89 20.32
N ILE A 122 -8.18 -9.59 21.32
CA ILE A 122 -9.41 -10.38 21.17
C ILE A 122 -10.61 -9.49 20.80
N ASP A 123 -10.69 -8.28 21.36
CA ASP A 123 -11.75 -7.32 21.06
C ASP A 123 -11.65 -6.78 19.62
N SER A 124 -10.43 -6.47 19.17
CA SER A 124 -10.19 -5.95 17.82
C SER A 124 -10.30 -7.03 16.73
N PHE A 125 -9.97 -8.29 17.06
CA PHE A 125 -9.95 -9.43 16.13
C PHE A 125 -10.61 -10.66 16.75
N PRO A 126 -11.95 -10.68 16.91
CA PRO A 126 -12.65 -11.77 17.60
C PRO A 126 -12.57 -13.13 16.87
N GLU A 127 -12.33 -13.09 15.56
CA GLU A 127 -12.12 -14.26 14.68
C GLU A 127 -10.67 -14.37 14.19
N GLY A 128 -9.74 -13.64 14.83
CA GLY A 128 -8.32 -13.68 14.50
C GLY A 128 -7.67 -15.05 14.66
N GLU A 129 -6.58 -15.27 13.94
CA GLU A 129 -5.77 -16.48 13.93
C GLU A 129 -5.29 -16.88 15.33
N TYR A 130 -4.90 -15.90 16.15
CA TYR A 130 -4.31 -16.11 17.48
C TYR A 130 -5.31 -16.00 18.63
N VAL A 131 -6.62 -15.98 18.36
CA VAL A 131 -7.65 -15.80 19.40
C VAL A 131 -7.65 -16.94 20.42
N LYS A 132 -7.34 -18.17 19.99
CA LYS A 132 -7.32 -19.34 20.89
C LYS A 132 -6.15 -19.23 21.87
N GLU A 133 -4.99 -18.86 21.37
CA GLU A 133 -3.76 -18.62 22.11
C GLU A 133 -3.94 -17.44 23.07
N ALA A 134 -4.49 -16.33 22.58
CA ALA A 134 -4.79 -15.15 23.40
C ALA A 134 -5.75 -15.50 24.55
N ARG A 135 -6.84 -16.23 24.27
CA ARG A 135 -7.80 -16.67 25.31
C ARG A 135 -7.14 -17.58 26.33
N THR A 136 -6.26 -18.49 25.89
CA THR A 136 -5.50 -19.36 26.79
C THR A 136 -4.57 -18.55 27.70
N ALA A 137 -3.87 -17.54 27.17
CA ALA A 137 -3.05 -16.62 27.94
C ALA A 137 -3.86 -15.82 28.97
N THR A 138 -5.10 -15.43 28.63
CA THR A 138 -6.00 -14.73 29.58
C THR A 138 -6.64 -15.64 30.64
N GLY A 139 -6.91 -16.91 30.30
CA GLY A 139 -7.52 -17.90 31.20
C GLY A 139 -6.54 -18.52 32.20
N GLY A 140 -5.23 -18.49 31.88
CA GLY A 140 -4.14 -18.84 32.79
C GLY A 140 -3.81 -17.71 33.77
N CYS A 141 -4.80 -17.23 34.52
CA CYS A 141 -4.59 -16.20 35.55
C CYS A 141 -3.64 -16.72 36.65
N GLY A 142 -2.36 -16.32 36.62
CA GLY A 142 -1.49 -16.42 37.79
C GLY A 142 0.03 -16.59 37.64
N LEU A 143 0.63 -16.77 36.45
CA LEU A 143 2.09 -17.08 36.37
C LEU A 143 2.93 -16.28 35.36
N ILE A 144 2.36 -15.33 34.63
CA ILE A 144 3.10 -14.56 33.60
C ILE A 144 3.77 -13.33 34.22
N SER A 145 4.64 -13.55 35.20
CA SER A 145 5.61 -12.54 35.64
C SER A 145 7.02 -13.10 35.75
N ARG A 146 7.31 -14.22 35.06
CA ARG A 146 8.64 -14.85 35.15
C ARG A 146 9.06 -15.75 33.99
N HIS A 147 8.79 -15.39 32.72
CA HIS A 147 9.49 -16.03 31.60
C HIS A 147 9.68 -15.10 30.39
N ARG A 148 10.64 -14.17 30.50
CA ARG A 148 11.17 -13.35 29.40
C ARG A 148 12.06 -14.17 28.45
N GLY A 149 11.62 -15.33 27.96
CA GLY A 149 12.52 -16.13 27.10
C GLY A 149 12.03 -17.42 26.48
N LEU A 150 10.71 -17.67 26.39
CA LEU A 150 10.23 -18.95 25.87
C LEU A 150 9.17 -18.88 24.76
N PHE A 151 9.02 -17.74 24.08
CA PHE A 151 8.37 -17.71 22.76
C PHE A 151 9.45 -17.41 21.72
N ARG A 152 10.20 -18.46 21.41
CA ARG A 152 11.22 -18.46 20.36
C ARG A 152 10.49 -18.45 19.02
N ALA A 153 10.76 -17.42 18.22
CA ALA A 153 10.25 -17.22 16.87
C ALA A 153 10.84 -18.22 15.87
N ASP A 154 10.64 -19.53 16.08
CA ASP A 154 11.22 -20.59 15.23
C ASP A 154 10.37 -20.92 14.00
N HIS A 155 9.28 -20.19 13.72
CA HIS A 155 8.42 -20.47 12.56
C HIS A 155 8.66 -19.56 11.35
N LEU A 156 9.68 -18.70 11.37
CA LEU A 156 10.07 -17.86 10.22
C LEU A 156 11.49 -18.19 9.72
N SER A 157 11.85 -19.46 9.59
CA SER A 157 12.95 -19.88 8.72
C SER A 157 12.97 -21.39 8.47
N ALA A 158 12.19 -21.86 7.49
CA ALA A 158 12.36 -23.22 6.94
C ALA A 158 11.86 -23.26 5.50
N GLY A 159 12.67 -22.73 4.58
CA GLY A 159 12.39 -22.77 3.15
C GLY A 159 13.59 -22.54 2.25
N VAL A 160 14.83 -22.68 2.74
CA VAL A 160 16.02 -22.69 1.88
C VAL A 160 17.05 -23.69 2.45
N ALA A 161 17.27 -24.73 1.63
CA ALA A 161 18.46 -25.59 1.53
C ALA A 161 18.99 -26.30 2.80
N GLN A 162 18.89 -27.64 2.81
CA GLN A 162 20.08 -28.52 2.89
C GLN A 162 19.66 -29.99 2.67
N HIS A 163 19.91 -30.54 1.48
CA HIS A 163 20.06 -31.99 1.30
C HIS A 163 21.55 -32.24 1.09
N ARG A 164 22.22 -32.79 2.12
CA ARG A 164 23.63 -33.18 2.07
C ARG A 164 23.76 -34.67 2.37
N ALA A 165 24.50 -35.33 1.48
CA ALA A 165 25.36 -36.49 1.67
C ALA A 165 24.77 -37.81 2.19
N THR A 166 24.97 -38.84 1.37
CA THR A 166 25.37 -40.17 1.84
C THR A 166 26.67 -40.56 1.14
N GLU A 167 27.66 -40.95 1.93
CA GLU A 167 29.03 -41.31 1.56
C GLU A 167 29.17 -42.74 1.03
N GLY A 168 30.04 -42.91 0.01
CA GLY A 168 30.99 -44.04 -0.21
C GLY A 168 30.45 -45.45 -0.57
N PRO A 169 31.32 -46.42 -0.98
CA PRO A 169 32.80 -46.39 -1.04
C PRO A 169 33.49 -47.02 -2.29
N ARG A 170 34.78 -46.66 -2.48
CA ARG A 170 35.98 -47.49 -2.85
C ARG A 170 35.98 -48.40 -4.11
N HIS A 171 36.87 -48.13 -5.09
CA HIS A 171 38.06 -48.96 -5.47
C HIS A 171 38.62 -48.68 -6.90
N LYS A 172 39.97 -48.47 -6.98
CA LYS A 172 40.98 -48.93 -7.97
C LYS A 172 40.75 -48.64 -9.48
N GLU A 173 41.72 -48.55 -10.40
CA GLU A 173 43.17 -48.76 -10.56
C GLU A 173 43.52 -48.08 -11.90
N GLN A 174 44.58 -47.26 -12.00
CA GLN A 174 45.76 -47.49 -12.84
C GLN A 174 45.55 -48.09 -14.25
N GLY A 175 46.01 -47.36 -15.27
CA GLY A 175 46.16 -47.81 -16.66
C GLY A 175 46.16 -46.65 -17.63
#